data_AF-A0A7K2YXD6-F1
#
_entry.id   AF-A0A7K2YXD6-F1
#
_cell.length_a   1.000
_cell.length_b   1.000
_cell.length_c   1.000
_cell.angle_alpha   90.00
_cell.angle_beta   90.00
_cell.angle_gamma   90.00
#
_symmetry.space_group_name_H-M   'P 1'
#
loop_
_entity.id
_entity.type
_entity.pdbx_description
1 polymer ?
#
loop_
_entity_poly.entity_id
_entity_poly.type
_entity_poly.pdbx_seq_one_letter_code
_entity_poly.pdbx_strand_id
1 'polypeptide(L)'
;RHESLRTVFPEVEGVPCQQVLTPEAAAPRLTVTPTTDTELPDALTSAARHPFDLSVEPPLRTHLFELSAQEYVLMLVVHHIAGDGWSLGPLASDLT
;
A
#
# COMPACT_ATOMS: atom_id res chain seq x y z
N ARG A 1 -7.77 -1.87 -11.01
CA ARG A 1 -9.20 -1.44 -10.96
C ARG A 1 -9.32 0.03 -10.56
N HIS A 2 -8.88 0.40 -9.36
CA HIS A 2 -9.01 1.75 -8.81
C HIS A 2 -7.94 2.70 -9.35
N GLU A 3 -8.34 3.86 -9.88
CA GLU A 3 -7.39 4.88 -10.32
C GLU A 3 -6.68 5.55 -9.14
N SER A 4 -7.40 5.81 -8.06
CA SER A 4 -6.87 6.45 -6.85
C SER A 4 -5.65 5.71 -6.26
N LEU A 5 -5.63 4.37 -6.33
CA LEU A 5 -4.52 3.54 -5.83
C LEU A 5 -3.30 3.52 -6.76
N ARG A 6 -3.40 4.11 -7.95
CA ARG A 6 -2.30 4.25 -8.93
C ARG A 6 -2.04 5.71 -9.32
N THR A 7 -2.49 6.65 -8.50
CA THR A 7 -2.25 8.08 -8.70
C THR A 7 -1.04 8.54 -7.89
N VAL A 8 -0.10 9.22 -8.53
CA VAL A 8 0.95 9.99 -7.85
C VAL A 8 0.62 11.49 -7.89
N PHE A 9 1.27 12.26 -7.03
CA PHE A 9 0.98 13.65 -6.74
C PHE A 9 2.24 14.54 -6.92
N PRO A 10 2.83 14.59 -8.12
CA PRO A 10 3.99 15.44 -8.37
C PRO A 10 3.61 16.91 -8.44
N GLU A 11 4.61 17.76 -8.28
CA GLU A 11 4.54 19.18 -8.60
C GLU A 11 5.05 19.39 -10.03
N VAL A 12 4.24 20.02 -10.88
CA VAL A 12 4.62 20.40 -12.25
C VAL A 12 4.58 21.92 -12.31
N GLU A 13 5.74 22.54 -12.59
CA GLU A 13 5.87 24.00 -12.66
C GLU A 13 5.37 24.75 -11.40
N GLY A 14 5.59 24.19 -10.20
CA GLY A 14 5.14 24.81 -8.95
C GLY A 14 3.70 24.46 -8.55
N VAL A 15 2.99 23.64 -9.34
CA VAL A 15 1.58 23.32 -9.09
C VAL A 15 1.42 21.81 -8.82
N PRO A 16 0.90 21.41 -7.63
CA PRO A 16 0.55 20.02 -7.36
C PRO A 16 -0.53 19.53 -8.32
N CYS A 17 -0.33 18.36 -8.90
CA CYS A 17 -1.29 17.73 -9.79
C CYS A 17 -1.44 16.25 -9.49
N GLN A 18 -2.53 15.65 -9.97
CA GLN A 18 -2.73 14.20 -9.92
C GLN A 18 -2.28 13.59 -11.24
N GLN A 19 -1.39 12.62 -11.18
CA GLN A 19 -0.97 11.85 -12.34
C GLN A 19 -1.36 10.39 -12.13
N VAL A 20 -2.36 9.96 -12.89
CA VAL A 20 -2.83 8.58 -12.90
C VAL A 20 -1.88 7.73 -13.74
N LEU A 21 -1.17 6.79 -13.11
CA LEU A 21 -0.22 5.88 -13.77
C LEU A 21 -0.93 4.71 -14.44
N THR A 22 -0.33 4.06 -15.44
CA THR A 22 -0.90 2.81 -15.98
C THR A 22 -0.85 1.69 -14.94
N PRO A 23 -1.70 0.65 -15.05
CA PRO A 23 -1.67 -0.49 -14.13
C PRO A 23 -0.28 -1.14 -14.00
N GLU A 24 0.46 -1.24 -15.10
CA GLU A 24 1.79 -1.85 -15.15
C GLU A 24 2.83 -0.98 -14.42
N ALA A 25 2.74 0.35 -14.57
CA ALA A 25 3.66 1.30 -13.94
C ALA A 25 3.41 1.45 -12.43
N ALA A 26 2.21 1.11 -11.96
CA ALA A 26 1.80 1.23 -10.57
C ALA A 26 1.51 -0.13 -9.90
N ALA A 27 2.04 -1.22 -10.44
CA ALA A 27 1.91 -2.54 -9.83
C ALA A 27 2.45 -2.46 -8.38
N PRO A 28 1.62 -2.76 -7.35
CA PRO A 28 2.07 -2.70 -5.97
C PRO A 28 3.23 -3.66 -5.77
N ARG A 29 4.31 -3.17 -5.16
CA ARG A 29 5.41 -4.05 -4.74
C ARG A 29 4.96 -4.85 -3.52
N LEU A 30 5.04 -6.17 -3.62
CA LEU A 30 4.83 -7.07 -2.49
C LEU A 30 6.15 -7.30 -1.78
N THR A 31 6.34 -6.65 -0.63
CA THR A 31 7.46 -6.97 0.27
C THR A 31 7.10 -8.23 1.04
N VAL A 32 7.99 -9.22 1.05
CA VAL A 32 7.80 -10.46 1.81
C VAL A 32 8.81 -10.50 2.95
N THR A 33 8.37 -10.80 4.17
CA THR A 33 9.24 -10.88 5.34
C THR A 33 8.87 -12.07 6.21
N PRO A 34 9.77 -13.04 6.37
CA PRO A 34 9.62 -14.07 7.39
C PRO A 34 9.61 -13.44 8.78
N THR A 35 8.67 -13.86 9.63
CA THR A 35 8.55 -13.40 11.01
C THR A 35 7.95 -14.50 11.89
N THR A 36 7.81 -14.23 13.18
CA THR A 36 7.15 -15.11 14.14
C THR A 36 5.94 -14.40 14.75
N ASP A 37 5.01 -15.12 15.35
CA ASP A 37 3.89 -14.52 16.09
C ASP A 37 4.33 -13.47 17.12
N THR A 38 5.47 -13.72 17.77
CA THR A 38 6.04 -12.82 18.78
C THR A 38 6.60 -11.53 18.20
N GLU A 39 7.12 -11.56 16.97
CA GLU A 39 7.75 -10.41 16.30
C GLU A 39 6.77 -9.64 15.41
N LEU A 40 5.66 -10.29 15.01
CA LEU A 40 4.67 -9.75 14.10
C LEU A 40 4.13 -8.36 14.53
N PRO A 41 3.78 -8.08 15.79
CA PRO A 41 3.28 -6.75 16.18
C PRO A 41 4.26 -5.61 15.90
N ASP A 42 5.55 -5.84 16.16
CA ASP A 42 6.61 -4.85 15.90
C ASP A 42 6.88 -4.72 14.40
N ALA A 43 6.84 -5.83 13.67
CA ALA A 43 7.00 -5.86 12.22
C ALA A 43 5.86 -5.09 11.51
N LEU A 44 4.61 -5.30 11.93
CA LEU A 44 3.45 -4.56 11.46
C LEU A 44 3.58 -3.07 11.75
N THR A 45 3.96 -2.72 12.99
CA THR A 45 4.12 -1.32 13.41
C THR A 45 5.20 -0.61 12.60
N SER A 46 6.34 -1.28 12.36
CA SER A 46 7.44 -0.77 11.54
C SER A 46 6.99 -0.53 10.09
N ALA A 47 6.35 -1.53 9.48
CA ALA A 47 5.91 -1.43 8.10
C ALA A 47 4.80 -0.38 7.90
N ALA A 48 3.90 -0.19 8.88
CA ALA A 48 2.85 0.84 8.83
C ALA A 48 3.39 2.27 8.95
N ARG A 49 4.57 2.48 9.55
CA ARG A 49 5.16 3.81 9.78
C ARG A 49 6.03 4.31 8.64
N HIS A 50 6.25 3.50 7.60
CA HIS A 50 7.09 3.93 6.48
C HIS A 50 6.40 5.07 5.72
N PRO A 51 7.06 6.23 5.53
CA PRO A 51 6.45 7.40 4.89
C PRO A 51 6.27 7.18 3.39
N PHE A 52 5.20 7.70 2.79
CA PHE A 52 5.01 7.70 1.33
C PHE A 52 5.68 8.92 0.69
N ASP A 53 6.44 8.71 -0.37
CA ASP A 53 6.82 9.79 -1.29
C ASP A 53 5.79 9.88 -2.40
N LEU A 54 4.68 10.58 -2.12
CA LEU A 54 3.54 10.67 -3.03
C LEU A 54 3.88 11.32 -4.37
N SER A 55 5.05 11.97 -4.52
CA SER A 55 5.45 12.55 -5.81
C SER A 55 5.77 11.49 -6.87
N VAL A 56 6.19 10.30 -6.43
CA VAL A 56 6.65 9.21 -7.30
C VAL A 56 6.07 7.85 -6.94
N GLU A 57 5.48 7.73 -5.76
CA GLU A 57 4.99 6.46 -5.21
C GLU A 57 3.46 6.42 -5.14
N PRO A 58 2.81 5.38 -5.69
CA PRO A 58 1.39 5.16 -5.49
C PRO A 58 1.02 5.02 -3.99
N PRO A 59 -0.19 5.47 -3.59
CA PRO A 59 -0.63 5.55 -2.19
C PRO A 59 -1.09 4.20 -1.62
N LEU A 60 -0.49 3.09 -2.08
CA LEU A 60 -0.76 1.73 -1.64
C LEU A 60 0.55 0.96 -1.50
N ARG A 61 0.77 0.37 -0.33
CA ARG A 61 1.81 -0.65 -0.12
C ARG A 61 1.21 -1.95 0.35
N THR A 62 1.86 -3.02 -0.07
CA THR A 62 1.50 -4.39 0.29
C THR A 62 2.70 -5.09 0.94
N HIS A 63 2.48 -5.70 2.10
CA HIS A 63 3.51 -6.46 2.81
C HIS A 63 2.93 -7.82 3.21
N LEU A 64 3.61 -8.90 2.86
CA LEU A 64 3.27 -10.25 3.29
C LEU A 64 4.25 -10.70 4.38
N PHE A 65 3.73 -10.94 5.57
CA PHE A 65 4.48 -11.54 6.67
C PHE A 65 4.26 -13.04 6.63
N GLU A 66 5.35 -13.81 6.54
CA GLU A 66 5.30 -15.28 6.54
C GLU A 66 5.59 -15.78 7.95
N LEU A 67 4.59 -16.36 8.62
CA LEU A 67 4.72 -16.90 9.98
C LEU A 67 5.13 -18.37 9.95
N SER A 68 4.63 -19.11 8.96
CA SER A 68 4.99 -20.50 8.70
C SER A 68 4.79 -20.83 7.21
N ALA A 69 5.01 -22.08 6.81
CA ALA A 69 4.79 -22.52 5.43
C ALA A 69 3.32 -22.44 4.96
N GLN A 70 2.37 -22.23 5.87
CA GLN A 70 0.94 -22.25 5.60
C GLN A 70 0.19 -21.07 6.26
N GLU A 71 0.92 -20.18 6.93
CA GLU A 71 0.32 -19.08 7.69
C GLU A 71 1.01 -17.76 7.34
N TYR A 72 0.18 -16.80 6.94
CA TYR A 72 0.62 -15.54 6.38
C TYR A 72 -0.30 -14.40 6.84
N VAL A 73 0.28 -13.23 7.04
CA VAL A 73 -0.46 -11.99 7.31
C VAL A 73 -0.17 -11.01 6.19
N LEU A 74 -1.21 -10.67 5.42
CA LEU A 74 -1.14 -9.62 4.40
C LEU A 74 -1.53 -8.27 5.04
N MET A 75 -0.61 -7.31 4.99
CA MET A 75 -0.88 -5.93 5.37
C MET A 75 -0.99 -5.05 4.13
N LEU A 76 -2.06 -4.25 4.10
CA LEU A 76 -2.27 -3.19 3.12
C LEU A 76 -2.19 -1.85 3.85
N VAL A 77 -1.31 -0.97 3.39
CA VAL A 77 -1.22 0.40 3.90
C VAL A 77 -1.66 1.34 2.80
N VAL A 78 -2.75 2.05 3.04
CA VAL A 78 -3.30 3.04 2.10
C VAL A 78 -3.10 4.42 2.68
N HIS A 79 -2.49 5.32 1.90
CA HIS A 79 -2.42 6.72 2.31
C HIS A 79 -3.81 7.36 2.21
N HIS A 80 -4.23 8.09 3.24
CA HIS A 80 -5.58 8.67 3.35
C HIS A 80 -5.96 9.63 2.19
N ILE A 81 -4.98 10.11 1.43
CA ILE A 81 -5.20 10.91 0.21
C ILE A 81 -5.97 10.14 -0.88
N ALA A 82 -5.91 8.81 -0.87
CA ALA A 82 -6.46 7.93 -1.90
C ALA A 82 -7.61 7.04 -1.41
N GLY A 83 -7.91 7.06 -0.12
CA GLY A 83 -8.96 6.26 0.49
C GLY A 83 -9.26 6.67 1.92
N ASP A 84 -10.48 6.42 2.34
CA ASP A 84 -10.98 6.68 3.69
C ASP A 84 -11.47 5.37 4.34
N GLY A 85 -12.05 5.47 5.54
CA GLY A 85 -12.59 4.31 6.24
C GLY A 85 -13.68 3.56 5.47
N TRP A 86 -14.42 4.22 4.57
CA TRP A 86 -15.42 3.57 3.73
C TRP A 86 -14.82 2.84 2.54
N SER A 87 -13.64 3.25 2.10
CA SER A 87 -12.91 2.66 0.96
C SER A 87 -12.33 1.27 1.27
N LEU A 88 -12.09 0.96 2.55
CA LEU A 88 -11.44 -0.30 2.97
C LEU A 88 -12.29 -1.55 2.71
N GLY A 89 -13.61 -1.48 2.90
CA GLY A 89 -14.51 -2.61 2.65
C GLY A 89 -14.52 -3.04 1.18
N PRO A 90 -14.82 -2.13 0.22
CA PRO A 90 -14.72 -2.42 -1.21
C PRO A 90 -13.34 -2.90 -1.65
N LEU A 91 -12.27 -2.31 -1.10
CA LEU A 91 -10.90 -2.75 -1.40
C LEU A 91 -10.66 -4.21 -0.97
N ALA A 92 -11.10 -4.58 0.24
CA ALA A 92 -10.98 -5.96 0.72
C ALA A 92 -11.78 -6.94 -0.16
N SER A 93 -13.01 -6.58 -0.54
CA SER A 93 -13.84 -7.42 -1.42
C SER A 93 -13.27 -7.60 -2.83
N ASP A 94 -12.47 -6.66 -3.34
CA ASP A 94 -11.84 -6.78 -4.65
C ASP A 94 -10.59 -7.67 -4.65
N LEU A 95 -10.06 -8.03 -3.47
CA LEU A 95 -8.86 -8.87 -3.32
C LEU A 95 -9.17 -10.35 -3.14
N THR A 96 -10.42 -10.69 -2.77
CA THR A 96 -10.90 -12.04 -2.50
C THR A 96 -11.93 -12.47 -3.52
#